data_AF-A0A6S6M240-F1
#
_entry.id   AF-A0A6S6M240-F1
#
_cell.length_a   1.000
_cell.length_b   1.000
_cell.length_c   1.000
_cell.angle_alpha   90.00
_cell.angle_beta   90.00
_cell.angle_gamma   90.00
#
_symmetry.space_group_name_H-M   'P 1'
#
loop_
_entity.id
_entity.type
_entity.pdbx_description
1 polymer ?
#
loop_
_entity_poly.entity_id
_entity_poly.type
_entity_poly.pdbx_seq_one_letter_code
_entity_poly.pdbx_strand_id
1 'polypeptide(L)'
;MGINRTIFNAINDVLVDYGCSPAEIETFLMARWGLRRRQTEAISILDGTMTYHGKQELLHYVVELARVEHGIRELEPWVRDHVAHALLSFLLGIYINERFMKERGLDVDTFQWKLAGLFHDVAYPAQVARDILKPFTGQINKIKETLRVEAPDVFFKLVPVGLDGLRNDRNSLDLIQQRLDQWGLRVDAAREYNDMLESGQMCHGIMSSLSVLYVIDLMYQKYNPQREHRDIFAPVGINWNQAFFENDVVSACSAIFVHNLPARCFKDAPIDKDRAPLAFLLKLSDCLQDWGRPSAENPRGLPTRGYKIKVTDGRLVFTVADEHRRQKIAEEIQTTLVTSDIEIC
;
A
#
# COMPACT_ATOMS: atom_id res chain seq x y z
N MET A 1 1.44 -24.11 -14.05
CA MET A 1 0.35 -23.29 -13.48
C MET A 1 0.91 -21.89 -13.24
N GLY A 2 0.19 -20.82 -13.58
CA GLY A 2 0.66 -19.44 -13.35
C GLY A 2 0.36 -18.98 -11.92
N ILE A 3 1.11 -17.98 -11.42
CA ILE A 3 1.03 -17.53 -10.02
C ILE A 3 -0.39 -17.19 -9.55
N ASN A 4 -1.20 -16.54 -10.38
CA ASN A 4 -2.60 -16.22 -10.05
C ASN A 4 -3.42 -17.45 -9.65
N ARG A 5 -3.25 -18.57 -10.37
CA ARG A 5 -3.99 -19.81 -10.06
C ARG A 5 -3.43 -20.50 -8.82
N THR A 6 -2.12 -20.42 -8.61
CA THR A 6 -1.50 -20.90 -7.38
C THR A 6 -2.03 -20.16 -6.16
N ILE A 7 -2.07 -18.81 -6.21
CA ILE A 7 -2.60 -17.97 -5.14
C ILE A 7 -4.07 -18.30 -4.89
N PHE A 8 -4.92 -18.22 -5.93
CA PHE A 8 -6.35 -18.48 -5.82
C PHE A 8 -6.66 -19.81 -5.16
N ASN A 9 -6.08 -20.91 -5.68
CA ASN A 9 -6.32 -22.25 -5.15
C ASN A 9 -5.92 -22.39 -3.67
N ALA A 10 -4.94 -21.62 -3.22
CA ALA A 10 -4.41 -21.70 -1.86
C ALA A 10 -5.14 -20.81 -0.86
N ILE A 11 -5.97 -19.86 -1.31
CA ILE A 11 -6.71 -18.94 -0.42
C ILE A 11 -8.23 -19.01 -0.59
N ASN A 12 -8.73 -19.78 -1.56
CA ASN A 12 -10.14 -19.82 -1.94
C ASN A 12 -11.08 -20.09 -0.75
N ASP A 13 -10.65 -20.94 0.18
CA ASP A 13 -11.38 -21.33 1.38
C ASP A 13 -11.47 -20.23 2.44
N VAL A 14 -10.57 -19.25 2.42
CA VAL A 14 -10.54 -18.14 3.40
C VAL A 14 -11.01 -16.80 2.84
N LEU A 15 -11.24 -16.68 1.53
CA LEU A 15 -11.59 -15.39 0.90
C LEU A 15 -12.80 -14.70 1.54
N VAL A 16 -13.76 -15.48 2.03
CA VAL A 16 -14.98 -14.96 2.68
C VAL A 16 -14.64 -14.22 3.99
N ASP A 17 -13.65 -14.67 4.75
CA ASP A 17 -13.22 -14.03 6.00
C ASP A 17 -12.64 -12.63 5.72
N TYR A 18 -12.02 -12.47 4.55
CA TYR A 18 -11.50 -11.21 4.04
C TYR A 18 -12.56 -10.36 3.31
N GLY A 19 -13.83 -10.78 3.31
CA GLY A 19 -14.93 -10.05 2.67
C GLY A 19 -14.89 -10.09 1.15
N CYS A 20 -14.30 -11.13 0.56
CA CYS A 20 -14.19 -11.30 -0.88
C CYS A 20 -15.06 -12.47 -1.37
N SER A 21 -15.72 -12.30 -2.51
CA SER A 21 -16.44 -13.39 -3.20
C SER A 21 -15.45 -14.28 -3.97
N PRO A 22 -15.37 -15.60 -3.68
CA PRO A 22 -14.48 -16.50 -4.39
C PRO A 22 -14.65 -16.47 -5.92
N ALA A 23 -15.90 -16.40 -6.39
CA ALA A 23 -16.21 -16.39 -7.82
C ALA A 23 -15.73 -15.10 -8.52
N GLU A 24 -15.85 -13.95 -7.85
CA GLU A 24 -15.37 -12.66 -8.38
C GLU A 24 -13.84 -12.64 -8.43
N ILE A 25 -13.17 -13.12 -7.38
CA ILE A 25 -11.71 -13.23 -7.33
C ILE A 25 -11.18 -14.20 -8.39
N GLU A 26 -11.82 -15.37 -8.57
CA GLU A 26 -11.43 -16.31 -9.62
C GLU A 26 -11.52 -15.65 -10.99
N THR A 27 -12.65 -14.98 -11.25
CA THR A 27 -12.89 -14.28 -12.51
C THR A 27 -11.84 -13.20 -12.74
N PHE A 28 -11.55 -12.37 -11.72
CA PHE A 28 -10.54 -11.32 -11.78
C PHE A 28 -9.13 -11.85 -12.07
N LEU A 29 -8.75 -12.97 -11.45
CA LEU A 29 -7.42 -13.55 -11.57
C LEU A 29 -7.20 -14.33 -12.87
N MET A 30 -8.25 -14.95 -13.43
CA MET A 30 -8.15 -15.83 -14.59
C MET A 30 -8.55 -15.16 -15.91
N ALA A 31 -9.41 -14.14 -15.88
CA ALA A 31 -9.90 -13.51 -17.09
C ALA A 31 -8.81 -12.66 -17.78
N ARG A 32 -8.84 -12.68 -19.11
CA ARG A 32 -7.99 -11.81 -19.94
C ARG A 32 -8.76 -10.55 -20.27
N TRP A 33 -8.63 -9.55 -19.41
CA TRP A 33 -9.27 -8.25 -19.61
C TRP A 33 -8.31 -7.20 -20.14
N GLY A 34 -8.86 -6.29 -20.93
CA GLY A 34 -8.22 -4.99 -21.15
C GLY A 34 -8.21 -4.19 -19.85
N LEU A 35 -7.32 -3.20 -19.79
CA LEU A 35 -6.98 -2.47 -18.58
C LEU A 35 -8.19 -1.82 -17.90
N ARG A 36 -9.00 -1.09 -18.68
CA ARG A 36 -10.21 -0.42 -18.18
C ARG A 36 -11.16 -1.40 -17.50
N ARG A 37 -11.42 -2.55 -18.13
CA ARG A 37 -12.31 -3.56 -17.54
C ARG A 37 -11.68 -4.13 -16.28
N ARG A 38 -10.39 -4.44 -16.28
CA ARG A 38 -9.70 -4.94 -15.09
C ARG A 38 -9.79 -3.98 -13.91
N GLN A 39 -9.59 -2.69 -14.15
CA GLN A 39 -9.73 -1.64 -13.13
C GLN A 39 -11.17 -1.55 -12.62
N THR A 40 -12.17 -1.55 -13.51
CA THR A 40 -13.59 -1.55 -13.11
C THR A 40 -13.96 -2.74 -12.24
N GLU A 41 -13.47 -3.93 -12.59
CA GLU A 41 -13.74 -5.16 -11.83
C GLU A 41 -13.01 -5.13 -10.48
N ALA A 42 -11.79 -4.58 -10.41
CA ALA A 42 -11.11 -4.34 -9.14
C ALA A 42 -11.89 -3.37 -8.23
N ILE A 43 -12.38 -2.24 -8.77
CA ILE A 43 -13.21 -1.29 -8.02
C ILE A 43 -14.48 -1.98 -7.50
N SER A 44 -15.14 -2.80 -8.33
CA SER A 44 -16.34 -3.54 -7.93
C SER A 44 -16.08 -4.51 -6.76
N ILE A 45 -14.95 -5.22 -6.80
CA ILE A 45 -14.54 -6.13 -5.71
C ILE A 45 -14.25 -5.33 -4.44
N LEU A 46 -13.53 -4.21 -4.55
CA LEU A 46 -13.20 -3.34 -3.42
C LEU A 46 -14.48 -2.73 -2.81
N ASP A 47 -15.44 -2.31 -3.63
CA ASP A 47 -16.75 -1.84 -3.18
C ASP A 47 -17.50 -2.94 -2.41
N GLY A 48 -17.56 -4.16 -2.94
CA GLY A 48 -18.16 -5.29 -2.25
C GLY A 48 -17.54 -5.53 -0.87
N THR A 49 -16.21 -5.56 -0.78
CA THR A 49 -15.48 -5.74 0.48
C THR A 49 -15.71 -4.58 1.45
N MET A 50 -15.67 -3.33 0.99
CA MET A 50 -15.92 -2.16 1.85
C MET A 50 -17.37 -2.07 2.32
N THR A 51 -18.31 -2.40 1.44
CA THR A 51 -19.74 -2.40 1.72
C THR A 51 -20.08 -3.43 2.79
N TYR A 52 -19.51 -4.63 2.68
CA TYR A 52 -19.67 -5.68 3.68
C TYR A 52 -19.22 -5.24 5.10
N HIS A 53 -18.25 -4.31 5.19
CA HIS A 53 -17.74 -3.78 6.46
C HIS A 53 -18.28 -2.38 6.84
N GLY A 54 -19.22 -1.84 6.06
CA GLY A 54 -19.79 -0.52 6.32
C GLY A 54 -18.78 0.63 6.24
N LYS A 55 -17.76 0.49 5.37
CA LYS A 55 -16.70 1.48 5.14
C LYS A 55 -16.75 2.06 3.72
N GLN A 56 -17.96 2.15 3.13
CA GLN A 56 -18.16 2.64 1.76
C GLN A 56 -17.60 4.05 1.53
N GLU A 57 -17.57 4.89 2.56
CA GLU A 57 -16.99 6.24 2.47
C GLU A 57 -15.51 6.24 2.03
N LEU A 58 -14.76 5.16 2.32
CA LEU A 58 -13.37 5.02 1.87
C LEU A 58 -13.26 4.70 0.37
N LEU A 59 -14.32 4.15 -0.25
CA LEU A 59 -14.32 3.78 -1.67
C LEU A 59 -14.07 4.99 -2.58
N HIS A 60 -14.51 6.18 -2.17
CA HIS A 60 -14.29 7.40 -2.94
C HIS A 60 -12.80 7.66 -3.22
N TYR A 61 -11.89 7.32 -2.30
CA TYR A 61 -10.44 7.45 -2.53
C TYR A 61 -9.94 6.50 -3.62
N VAL A 62 -10.43 5.27 -3.64
CA VAL A 62 -10.07 4.26 -4.64
C VAL A 62 -10.62 4.64 -6.02
N VAL A 63 -11.86 5.13 -6.07
CA VAL A 63 -12.49 5.60 -7.31
C VAL A 63 -11.78 6.84 -7.85
N GLU A 64 -11.39 7.77 -6.97
CA GLU A 64 -10.61 8.95 -7.37
C GLU A 64 -9.22 8.59 -7.87
N LEU A 65 -8.52 7.66 -7.22
CA LEU A 65 -7.28 7.07 -7.73
C LEU A 65 -7.48 6.53 -9.15
N ALA A 66 -8.48 5.68 -9.36
CA ALA A 66 -8.79 5.11 -10.68
C ALA A 66 -9.05 6.20 -11.74
N ARG A 67 -9.81 7.23 -11.37
CA ARG A 67 -10.17 8.35 -12.25
C ARG A 67 -8.94 9.14 -12.68
N VAL A 68 -8.07 9.51 -11.73
CA VAL A 68 -6.84 10.25 -12.03
C VAL A 68 -5.91 9.42 -12.89
N GLU A 69 -5.70 8.15 -12.55
CA GLU A 69 -4.88 7.23 -13.35
C GLU A 69 -5.39 7.08 -14.79
N HIS A 70 -6.70 7.01 -14.97
CA HIS A 70 -7.29 6.95 -16.29
C HIS A 70 -6.99 8.22 -17.10
N GLY A 71 -7.12 9.40 -16.48
CA GLY A 71 -6.86 10.68 -17.16
C GLY A 71 -5.39 10.88 -17.53
N ILE A 72 -4.45 10.50 -16.65
CA ILE A 72 -3.01 10.70 -16.91
C ILE A 72 -2.43 9.73 -17.94
N ARG A 73 -3.12 8.63 -18.26
CA ARG A 73 -2.65 7.67 -19.27
C ARG A 73 -2.51 8.24 -20.66
N GLU A 74 -3.26 9.29 -20.98
CA GLU A 74 -3.08 10.03 -22.23
C GLU A 74 -1.72 10.74 -22.28
N LEU A 75 -1.16 11.08 -21.12
CA LEU A 75 0.14 11.73 -20.97
C LEU A 75 1.27 10.70 -20.77
N GLU A 76 0.99 9.62 -20.03
CA GLU A 76 1.97 8.58 -19.68
C GLU A 76 1.35 7.16 -19.85
N PRO A 77 1.47 6.53 -21.03
CA PRO A 77 0.81 5.26 -21.30
C PRO A 77 1.35 4.07 -20.49
N TRP A 78 2.52 4.22 -19.85
CA TRP A 78 3.11 3.24 -18.94
C TRP A 78 2.61 3.35 -17.48
N VAL A 79 1.63 4.23 -17.22
CA VAL A 79 1.04 4.40 -15.88
C VAL A 79 0.44 3.08 -15.41
N ARG A 80 0.94 2.68 -14.23
CA ARG A 80 0.50 1.54 -13.44
C ARG A 80 -0.97 1.71 -13.05
N ASP A 81 -1.71 0.61 -13.03
CA ASP A 81 -3.05 0.57 -12.46
C ASP A 81 -2.91 0.22 -10.98
N HIS A 82 -2.82 1.25 -10.12
CA HIS A 82 -2.59 1.04 -8.69
C HIS A 82 -3.82 0.42 -8.01
N VAL A 83 -5.01 0.53 -8.59
CA VAL A 83 -6.20 -0.15 -8.05
C VAL A 83 -6.11 -1.66 -8.25
N ALA A 84 -5.79 -2.11 -9.47
CA ALA A 84 -5.59 -3.54 -9.73
C ALA A 84 -4.35 -4.08 -8.99
N HIS A 85 -3.30 -3.26 -8.86
CA HIS A 85 -2.11 -3.60 -8.07
C HIS A 85 -2.46 -3.78 -6.59
N ALA A 86 -3.17 -2.84 -5.97
CA ALA A 86 -3.57 -2.95 -4.56
C ALA A 86 -4.38 -4.21 -4.30
N LEU A 87 -5.33 -4.55 -5.19
CA LEU A 87 -6.08 -5.81 -5.08
C LEU A 87 -5.19 -7.05 -5.24
N LEU A 88 -4.24 -7.05 -6.19
CA LEU A 88 -3.31 -8.18 -6.36
C LEU A 88 -2.35 -8.32 -5.17
N SER A 89 -1.85 -7.21 -4.63
CA SER A 89 -0.99 -7.17 -3.43
C SER A 89 -1.76 -7.66 -2.21
N PHE A 90 -3.03 -7.25 -2.07
CA PHE A 90 -3.93 -7.73 -1.03
C PHE A 90 -4.13 -9.25 -1.08
N LEU A 91 -4.46 -9.80 -2.25
CA LEU A 91 -4.66 -11.25 -2.44
C LEU A 91 -3.35 -12.04 -2.22
N LEU A 92 -2.21 -11.49 -2.66
CA LEU A 92 -0.90 -12.07 -2.38
C LEU A 92 -0.61 -12.07 -0.88
N GLY A 93 -0.94 -11.01 -0.17
CA GLY A 93 -0.75 -10.96 1.28
C GLY A 93 -1.68 -11.90 2.04
N ILE A 94 -2.90 -12.18 1.56
CA ILE A 94 -3.73 -13.27 2.14
C ILE A 94 -2.98 -14.60 2.03
N TYR A 95 -2.40 -14.89 0.86
CA TYR A 95 -1.61 -16.11 0.68
C TYR A 95 -0.42 -16.17 1.65
N ILE A 96 0.34 -15.08 1.76
CA ILE A 96 1.49 -15.02 2.67
C ILE A 96 1.05 -15.11 4.13
N ASN A 97 -0.04 -14.46 4.51
CA ASN A 97 -0.54 -14.52 5.88
C ASN A 97 -0.94 -15.96 6.25
N GLU A 98 -1.83 -16.57 5.47
CA GLU A 98 -2.39 -17.89 5.79
C GLU A 98 -1.39 -19.03 5.64
N ARG A 99 -0.49 -18.97 4.64
CA ARG A 99 0.41 -20.09 4.30
C ARG A 99 1.81 -19.94 4.86
N PHE A 100 2.22 -18.76 5.29
CA PHE A 100 3.58 -18.52 5.77
C PHE A 100 3.61 -17.91 7.18
N MET A 101 2.86 -16.84 7.44
CA MET A 101 2.91 -16.13 8.73
C MET A 101 2.15 -16.89 9.84
N LYS A 102 0.90 -17.29 9.55
CA LYS A 102 -0.02 -17.90 10.52
C LYS A 102 0.43 -19.26 11.01
N GLU A 103 1.04 -20.08 10.14
CA GLU A 103 1.65 -21.37 10.53
C GLU A 103 2.76 -21.21 11.59
N ARG A 104 3.26 -19.99 11.80
CA ARG A 104 4.29 -19.63 12.77
C ARG A 104 3.76 -18.82 13.96
N GLY A 105 2.44 -18.62 14.05
CA GLY A 105 1.82 -17.81 15.09
C GLY A 105 2.00 -16.30 14.91
N LEU A 106 2.33 -15.84 13.70
CA LEU A 106 2.52 -14.41 13.35
C LEU A 106 1.32 -13.85 12.59
N ASP A 107 0.12 -14.32 12.92
CA ASP A 107 -1.11 -13.97 12.20
C ASP A 107 -1.35 -12.45 12.21
N VAL A 108 -1.69 -11.90 11.05
CA VAL A 108 -2.09 -10.51 10.89
C VAL A 108 -3.60 -10.42 10.94
N ASP A 109 -4.11 -9.50 11.77
CA ASP A 109 -5.54 -9.26 11.87
C ASP A 109 -6.16 -8.93 10.49
N THR A 110 -7.26 -9.61 10.16
CA THR A 110 -7.92 -9.49 8.86
C THR A 110 -8.36 -8.06 8.57
N PHE A 111 -8.86 -7.31 9.56
CA PHE A 111 -9.28 -5.93 9.38
C PHE A 111 -8.09 -5.00 9.15
N GLN A 112 -7.00 -5.17 9.91
CA GLN A 112 -5.74 -4.48 9.66
C GLN A 112 -5.23 -4.72 8.24
N TRP A 113 -5.25 -5.98 7.78
CA TRP A 113 -4.80 -6.31 6.42
C TRP A 113 -5.70 -5.73 5.33
N LYS A 114 -7.03 -5.72 5.52
CA LYS A 114 -7.95 -5.07 4.58
C LYS A 114 -7.65 -3.58 4.43
N LEU A 115 -7.42 -2.87 5.53
CA LEU A 115 -7.05 -1.46 5.48
C LEU A 115 -5.67 -1.26 4.83
N ALA A 116 -4.65 -1.97 5.29
CA ALA A 116 -3.28 -1.81 4.80
C ALA A 116 -3.14 -2.22 3.32
N GLY A 117 -3.60 -3.42 2.97
CA GLY A 117 -3.44 -4.02 1.66
C GLY A 117 -4.25 -3.32 0.57
N LEU A 118 -5.46 -2.84 0.86
CA LEU A 118 -6.31 -2.20 -0.15
C LEU A 118 -6.05 -0.69 -0.30
N PHE A 119 -5.50 -0.02 0.73
CA PHE A 119 -5.39 1.44 0.75
C PHE A 119 -3.96 2.00 0.75
N HIS A 120 -2.91 1.17 0.67
CA HIS A 120 -1.53 1.67 0.73
C HIS A 120 -1.17 2.70 -0.35
N ASP A 121 -1.81 2.61 -1.53
CA ASP A 121 -1.51 3.46 -2.68
C ASP A 121 -2.55 4.55 -3.00
N VAL A 122 -3.57 4.77 -2.15
CA VAL A 122 -4.66 5.70 -2.48
C VAL A 122 -4.22 7.14 -2.73
N ALA A 123 -3.10 7.57 -2.17
CA ALA A 123 -2.56 8.90 -2.38
C ALA A 123 -1.52 9.01 -3.51
N TYR A 124 -1.35 7.97 -4.32
CA TYR A 124 -0.53 8.04 -5.55
C TYR A 124 -0.88 9.24 -6.47
N PRO A 125 -2.16 9.70 -6.59
CA PRO A 125 -2.49 10.89 -7.36
C PRO A 125 -1.73 12.15 -6.92
N ALA A 126 -1.40 12.29 -5.64
CA ALA A 126 -0.62 13.43 -5.14
C ALA A 126 0.83 13.40 -5.65
N GLN A 127 1.41 12.21 -5.77
CA GLN A 127 2.73 12.02 -6.37
C GLN A 127 2.71 12.34 -7.87
N VAL A 128 1.69 11.86 -8.59
CA VAL A 128 1.49 12.15 -10.01
C VAL A 128 1.34 13.64 -10.27
N ALA A 129 0.51 14.34 -9.49
CA ALA A 129 0.28 15.78 -9.66
C ALA A 129 1.59 16.59 -9.62
N ARG A 130 2.52 16.17 -8.75
CA ARG A 130 3.86 16.75 -8.67
C ARG A 130 4.72 16.36 -9.88
N ASP A 131 4.67 15.11 -10.30
CA ASP A 131 5.51 14.57 -11.37
C ASP A 131 5.15 15.14 -12.75
N ILE A 132 3.89 15.52 -12.98
CA ILE A 132 3.43 16.21 -14.21
C ILE A 132 4.22 17.52 -14.48
N LEU A 133 4.69 18.20 -13.44
CA LEU A 133 5.41 19.48 -13.56
C LEU A 133 6.93 19.31 -13.75
N LYS A 134 7.47 18.09 -13.63
CA LYS A 134 8.91 17.80 -13.79
C LYS A 134 9.43 18.14 -15.19
N PRO A 135 8.77 17.79 -16.30
CA PRO A 135 9.31 18.09 -17.63
C PRO A 135 9.44 19.60 -17.86
N PHE A 136 8.46 20.39 -17.38
CA PHE A 136 8.48 21.84 -17.52
C PHE A 136 9.62 22.48 -16.71
N THR A 137 9.75 22.13 -15.44
CA THR A 137 10.83 22.64 -14.58
C THR A 137 12.21 22.19 -15.05
N GLY A 138 12.33 20.94 -15.52
CA GLY A 138 13.55 20.40 -16.11
C GLY A 138 14.02 21.18 -17.34
N GLN A 139 13.11 21.64 -18.20
CA GLN A 139 13.48 22.47 -19.35
C GLN A 139 14.00 23.86 -18.92
N ILE A 140 13.37 24.49 -17.92
CA ILE A 140 13.84 25.78 -17.39
C ILE A 140 15.24 25.64 -16.80
N ASN A 141 15.46 24.62 -15.97
CA ASN A 141 16.75 24.39 -15.33
C ASN A 141 17.83 24.02 -16.34
N LYS A 142 17.49 23.25 -17.40
CA LYS A 142 18.40 22.98 -18.51
C LYS A 142 18.78 24.25 -19.28
N ILE A 143 17.84 25.17 -19.50
CA ILE A 143 18.14 26.48 -20.12
C ILE A 143 19.08 27.27 -19.22
N LYS A 144 18.81 27.32 -17.91
CA LYS A 144 19.68 27.98 -16.91
C LYS A 144 21.12 27.44 -16.94
N GLU A 145 21.27 26.11 -16.94
CA GLU A 145 22.56 25.43 -17.08
C GLU A 145 23.27 25.80 -18.39
N THR A 146 22.52 25.81 -19.50
CA THR A 146 23.05 26.18 -20.83
C THR A 146 23.53 27.62 -20.86
N LEU A 147 22.80 28.53 -20.21
CA LEU A 147 23.16 29.95 -20.09
C LEU A 147 24.28 30.20 -19.07
N ARG A 148 24.68 29.20 -18.28
CA ARG A 148 25.69 29.29 -17.21
C ARG A 148 25.37 30.39 -16.20
N VAL A 149 24.08 30.58 -15.90
CA VAL A 149 23.62 31.56 -14.92
C VAL A 149 23.57 30.90 -13.55
N GLU A 150 24.21 31.52 -12.56
CA GLU A 150 24.11 31.11 -11.17
C GLU A 150 22.79 31.62 -10.58
N ALA A 151 21.76 30.77 -10.67
CA ALA A 151 20.46 31.01 -10.07
C ALA A 151 19.92 29.71 -9.44
N PRO A 152 19.02 29.79 -8.45
CA PRO A 152 18.34 28.62 -7.91
C PRO A 152 17.60 27.83 -8.99
N ASP A 153 17.47 26.51 -8.80
CA ASP A 153 16.59 25.71 -9.65
C ASP A 153 15.12 26.10 -9.44
N VAL A 154 14.36 26.09 -10.54
CA VAL A 154 12.91 26.20 -10.51
C VAL A 154 12.32 24.83 -10.20
N PHE A 155 11.44 24.78 -9.21
CA PHE A 155 10.68 23.58 -8.85
C PHE A 155 9.29 23.96 -8.34
N PHE A 156 8.36 23.01 -8.38
CA PHE A 156 7.03 23.15 -7.78
C PHE A 156 6.93 22.26 -6.54
N LYS A 157 6.21 22.76 -5.54
CA LYS A 157 5.98 22.06 -4.27
C LYS A 157 4.48 21.94 -4.03
N LEU A 158 4.05 20.71 -3.77
CA LEU A 158 2.71 20.42 -3.26
C LEU A 158 2.83 20.27 -1.74
N VAL A 159 2.06 21.06 -0.99
CA VAL A 159 2.06 21.00 0.48
C VAL A 159 0.67 20.57 0.95
N PRO A 160 0.48 19.33 1.40
CA PRO A 160 -0.74 18.98 2.11
C PRO A 160 -0.80 19.74 3.44
N VAL A 161 -1.97 20.26 3.77
CA VAL A 161 -2.19 21.03 5.01
C VAL A 161 -3.31 20.36 5.79
N GLY A 162 -3.05 20.05 7.06
CA GLY A 162 -4.05 19.58 8.02
C GLY A 162 -4.37 18.09 8.00
N LEU A 163 -3.62 17.27 7.23
CA LEU A 163 -3.73 15.80 7.32
C LEU A 163 -3.06 15.25 8.58
N ASP A 164 -2.12 16.01 9.14
CA ASP A 164 -1.42 15.68 10.36
C ASP A 164 -2.28 15.90 11.62
N GLY A 165 -3.18 16.88 11.58
CA GLY A 165 -4.10 17.20 12.67
C GLY A 165 -5.38 16.37 12.63
N LEU A 166 -5.60 15.59 13.69
CA LEU A 166 -6.83 14.82 13.91
C LEU A 166 -7.76 15.57 14.87
N ARG A 167 -8.98 15.05 15.08
CA ARG A 167 -9.92 15.60 16.07
C ARG A 167 -9.44 15.37 17.49
N ASN A 168 -9.99 16.16 18.42
CA ASN A 168 -9.64 16.16 19.84
C ASN A 168 -8.14 16.46 20.08
N ASP A 169 -7.58 17.39 19.30
CA ASP A 169 -6.19 17.87 19.38
C ASP A 169 -5.12 16.76 19.30
N ARG A 170 -5.44 15.66 18.61
CA ARG A 170 -4.50 14.57 18.36
C ARG A 170 -3.68 14.83 17.10
N ASN A 171 -2.42 14.40 17.10
CA ASN A 171 -1.58 14.41 15.92
C ASN A 171 -1.41 12.98 15.39
N SER A 172 -1.58 12.79 14.08
CA SER A 172 -1.42 11.48 13.43
C SER A 172 0.02 10.98 13.43
N LEU A 173 1.01 11.87 13.30
CA LEU A 173 2.43 11.51 13.32
C LEU A 173 2.84 10.98 14.70
N ASP A 174 2.28 11.53 15.78
CA ASP A 174 2.51 11.03 17.14
C ASP A 174 1.97 9.60 17.31
N LEU A 175 0.76 9.33 16.80
CA LEU A 175 0.15 8.00 16.86
C LEU A 175 0.94 6.98 16.02
N ILE A 176 1.38 7.39 14.83
CA ILE A 176 2.22 6.56 13.97
C ILE A 176 3.55 6.30 14.68
N GLN A 177 4.23 7.33 15.19
CA GLN A 177 5.51 7.17 15.89
C GLN A 177 5.41 6.18 17.05
N GLN A 178 4.37 6.29 17.88
CA GLN A 178 4.13 5.35 18.99
C GLN A 178 4.04 3.90 18.50
N ARG A 179 3.37 3.66 17.37
CA ARG A 179 3.27 2.32 16.78
C ARG A 179 4.60 1.84 16.19
N LEU A 180 5.37 2.72 15.54
CA LEU A 180 6.70 2.41 15.03
C LEU A 180 7.67 2.04 16.16
N ASP A 181 7.60 2.76 17.28
CA ASP A 181 8.40 2.48 18.48
C ASP A 181 8.05 1.12 19.08
N GLN A 182 6.75 0.77 19.15
CA GLN A 182 6.29 -0.56 19.60
C GLN A 182 6.82 -1.69 18.70
N TRP A 183 6.85 -1.46 17.39
CA TRP A 183 7.45 -2.36 16.41
C TRP A 183 8.98 -2.38 16.44
N GLY A 184 9.60 -1.46 17.19
CA GLY A 184 11.06 -1.33 17.29
C GLY A 184 11.73 -0.78 16.03
N LEU A 185 10.97 -0.10 15.18
CA LEU A 185 11.49 0.56 13.99
C LEU A 185 12.14 1.89 14.41
N ARG A 186 13.33 2.19 13.86
CA ARG A 186 14.08 3.43 14.15
C ARG A 186 13.78 4.52 13.12
N VAL A 187 12.50 4.66 12.77
CA VAL A 187 12.00 5.67 11.83
C VAL A 187 11.42 6.82 12.64
N ASP A 188 11.81 8.05 12.29
CA ASP A 188 11.24 9.27 12.85
C ASP A 188 10.15 9.79 11.89
N ALA A 189 8.90 9.53 12.24
CA ALA A 189 7.75 9.83 11.38
C ALA A 189 7.63 11.34 11.09
N ALA A 190 7.88 12.20 12.09
CA ALA A 190 7.83 13.64 11.92
C ALA A 190 8.94 14.14 11.00
N ARG A 191 10.17 13.63 11.16
CA ARG A 191 11.29 13.96 10.28
C ARG A 191 11.03 13.51 8.84
N GLU A 192 10.62 12.25 8.61
CA GLU A 192 10.38 11.79 7.24
C GLU A 192 9.22 12.55 6.57
N TYR A 193 8.18 12.94 7.33
CA TYR A 193 7.12 13.82 6.84
C TYR A 193 7.65 15.23 6.49
N ASN A 194 8.43 15.84 7.38
CA ASN A 194 9.01 17.16 7.13
C ASN A 194 9.99 17.14 5.95
N ASP A 195 10.84 16.12 5.83
CA ASP A 195 11.75 15.93 4.71
C ASP A 195 10.97 15.80 3.38
N MET A 196 9.84 15.08 3.39
CA MET A 196 8.94 14.97 2.24
C MET A 196 8.41 16.36 1.84
N LEU A 197 7.97 17.17 2.82
CA LEU A 197 7.50 18.53 2.57
C LEU A 197 8.64 19.42 2.05
N GLU A 198 9.77 19.47 2.74
CA GLU A 198 10.91 20.34 2.42
C GLU A 198 11.47 20.06 1.02
N SER A 199 11.69 18.79 0.69
CA SER A 199 12.20 18.37 -0.62
C SER A 199 11.17 18.49 -1.75
N GLY A 200 9.88 18.60 -1.42
CA GLY A 200 8.78 18.48 -2.38
C GLY A 200 8.72 17.12 -3.08
N GLN A 201 9.40 16.10 -2.55
CA GLN A 201 9.33 14.72 -3.04
C GLN A 201 8.18 14.01 -2.34
N MET A 202 6.98 14.11 -2.91
CA MET A 202 5.79 13.44 -2.37
C MET A 202 5.99 11.93 -2.24
N CYS A 203 5.79 11.40 -1.03
CA CYS A 203 5.77 9.96 -0.75
C CYS A 203 4.31 9.50 -0.62
N HIS A 204 3.83 8.68 -1.56
CA HIS A 204 2.45 8.21 -1.53
C HIS A 204 2.16 7.37 -0.28
N GLY A 205 3.10 6.59 0.26
CA GLY A 205 2.88 5.85 1.51
C GLY A 205 2.58 6.74 2.72
N ILE A 206 3.36 7.82 2.91
CA ILE A 206 3.08 8.82 3.95
C ILE A 206 1.70 9.45 3.71
N MET A 207 1.42 9.88 2.49
CA MET A 207 0.16 10.55 2.16
C MET A 207 -1.07 9.64 2.29
N SER A 208 -0.98 8.39 1.86
CA SER A 208 -2.04 7.39 1.96
C SER A 208 -2.33 7.11 3.43
N SER A 209 -1.29 6.92 4.24
CA SER A 209 -1.40 6.70 5.69
C SER A 209 -2.17 7.84 6.37
N LEU A 210 -1.72 9.09 6.17
CA LEU A 210 -2.34 10.24 6.82
C LEU A 210 -3.77 10.48 6.33
N SER A 211 -4.03 10.29 5.03
CA SER A 211 -5.36 10.47 4.45
C SER A 211 -6.36 9.44 4.99
N VAL A 212 -5.98 8.17 5.01
CA VAL A 212 -6.85 7.08 5.53
C VAL A 212 -7.10 7.28 7.02
N LEU A 213 -6.07 7.60 7.80
CA LEU A 213 -6.21 7.85 9.24
C LEU A 213 -7.13 9.04 9.51
N TYR A 214 -6.95 10.14 8.78
CA TYR A 214 -7.79 11.34 8.91
C TYR A 214 -9.26 11.07 8.60
N VAL A 215 -9.55 10.32 7.54
CA VAL A 215 -10.95 10.01 7.17
C VAL A 215 -11.60 9.11 8.21
N ILE A 216 -10.90 8.07 8.66
CA ILE A 216 -11.43 7.18 9.71
C ILE A 216 -11.61 7.98 11.01
N ASP A 217 -10.72 8.92 11.32
CA ASP A 217 -10.87 9.83 12.45
C ASP A 217 -12.15 10.67 12.38
N LEU A 218 -12.51 11.19 11.21
CA LEU A 218 -13.80 11.87 10.99
C LEU A 218 -15.00 10.95 11.23
N MET A 219 -14.89 9.67 10.87
CA MET A 219 -15.94 8.69 11.17
C MET A 219 -16.05 8.44 12.69
N TYR A 220 -14.92 8.32 13.40
CA TYR A 220 -14.92 8.23 14.86
C TYR A 220 -15.49 9.49 15.49
N GLN A 221 -15.22 10.68 14.97
CA GLN A 221 -15.85 11.91 15.46
C GLN A 221 -17.37 11.87 15.36
N LYS A 222 -17.92 11.20 14.33
CA LYS A 222 -19.36 11.06 14.14
C LYS A 222 -19.97 10.01 15.09
N TYR A 223 -19.32 8.87 15.25
CA TYR A 223 -19.92 7.69 15.91
C TYR A 223 -19.41 7.41 17.32
N ASN A 224 -18.20 7.85 17.67
CA ASN A 224 -17.60 7.81 19.00
C ASN A 224 -16.84 9.13 19.31
N PRO A 225 -17.52 10.28 19.36
CA PRO A 225 -16.88 11.59 19.54
C PRO A 225 -16.05 11.71 20.82
N GLN A 226 -16.46 10.98 21.87
CA GLN A 226 -15.80 10.98 23.19
C GLN A 226 -14.64 9.98 23.28
N ARG A 227 -14.36 9.22 22.21
CA ARG A 227 -13.28 8.22 22.14
C ARG A 227 -13.34 7.21 23.29
N GLU A 228 -14.55 6.72 23.58
CA GLU A 228 -14.77 5.79 24.68
C GLU A 228 -14.20 4.39 24.35
N HIS A 229 -13.53 3.78 25.32
CA HIS A 229 -13.07 2.38 25.29
C HIS A 229 -14.18 1.42 25.69
N ARG A 230 -15.29 1.44 24.96
CA ARG A 230 -16.41 0.51 25.11
C ARG A 230 -17.05 0.24 23.76
N ASP A 231 -17.81 -0.85 23.69
CA ASP A 231 -18.49 -1.21 22.46
C ASP A 231 -19.60 -0.21 22.13
N ILE A 232 -19.52 0.37 20.93
CA ILE A 232 -20.47 1.36 20.41
C ILE A 232 -20.86 0.92 19.01
N PHE A 233 -22.09 0.42 18.86
CA PHE A 233 -22.60 -0.08 17.59
C PHE A 233 -23.45 0.97 16.88
N ALA A 234 -22.85 1.75 15.98
CA ALA A 234 -23.55 2.81 15.25
C ALA A 234 -22.88 3.11 13.89
N PRO A 235 -23.45 2.74 12.73
CA PRO A 235 -24.68 1.97 12.53
C PRO A 235 -24.56 0.52 13.04
N VAL A 236 -25.69 -0.20 13.06
CA VAL A 236 -25.75 -1.61 13.47
C VAL A 236 -24.69 -2.43 12.72
N GLY A 237 -23.97 -3.28 13.47
CA GLY A 237 -22.94 -4.17 12.92
C GLY A 237 -21.53 -3.55 12.87
N ILE A 238 -21.36 -2.26 13.14
CA ILE A 238 -20.03 -1.62 13.20
C ILE A 238 -19.74 -1.17 14.62
N ASN A 239 -18.70 -1.73 15.22
CA ASN A 239 -18.24 -1.34 16.54
C ASN A 239 -17.18 -0.23 16.46
N TRP A 240 -17.41 0.88 17.16
CA TRP A 240 -16.55 2.06 17.22
C TRP A 240 -15.79 2.18 18.54
N ASN A 241 -15.53 1.06 19.21
CA ASN A 241 -14.67 1.03 20.39
C ASN A 241 -13.31 1.66 20.07
N GLN A 242 -12.87 2.62 20.90
CA GLN A 242 -11.61 3.33 20.70
C GLN A 242 -10.39 2.39 20.63
N ALA A 243 -10.46 1.20 21.25
CA ALA A 243 -9.43 0.18 21.16
C ALA A 243 -9.17 -0.27 19.70
N PHE A 244 -10.19 -0.34 18.83
CA PHE A 244 -9.99 -0.70 17.43
C PHE A 244 -9.32 0.42 16.62
N PHE A 245 -9.57 1.68 16.98
CA PHE A 245 -8.84 2.80 16.39
C PHE A 245 -7.34 2.69 16.71
N GLU A 246 -7.02 2.50 17.99
CA GLU A 246 -5.64 2.46 18.48
C GLU A 246 -4.88 1.22 18.02
N ASN A 247 -5.55 0.06 18.02
CA ASN A 247 -4.91 -1.21 17.74
C ASN A 247 -4.93 -1.58 16.27
N ASP A 248 -5.99 -1.27 15.54
CA ASP A 248 -6.14 -1.75 14.17
C ASP A 248 -5.93 -0.63 13.14
N VAL A 249 -6.64 0.49 13.30
CA VAL A 249 -6.55 1.60 12.35
C VAL A 249 -5.16 2.22 12.37
N VAL A 250 -4.64 2.56 13.54
CA VAL A 250 -3.29 3.14 13.68
C VAL A 250 -2.23 2.13 13.22
N SER A 251 -2.37 0.83 13.50
CA SER A 251 -1.46 -0.20 12.97
C SER A 251 -1.45 -0.24 11.45
N ALA A 252 -2.62 -0.31 10.82
CA ALA A 252 -2.73 -0.33 9.36
C ALA A 252 -2.13 0.94 8.74
N CYS A 253 -2.46 2.12 9.28
CA CYS A 253 -1.92 3.37 8.78
C CYS A 253 -0.40 3.46 9.00
N SER A 254 0.13 2.93 10.11
CA SER A 254 1.59 2.90 10.35
C SER A 254 2.31 1.97 9.39
N ALA A 255 1.71 0.82 9.04
CA ALA A 255 2.24 -0.07 8.01
C ALA A 255 2.25 0.62 6.64
N ILE A 256 1.15 1.30 6.27
CA ILE A 256 1.07 2.11 5.05
C ILE A 256 2.12 3.23 5.07
N PHE A 257 2.37 3.87 6.21
CA PHE A 257 3.36 4.95 6.31
C PHE A 257 4.75 4.48 5.89
N VAL A 258 5.17 3.31 6.39
CA VAL A 258 6.53 2.79 6.17
C VAL A 258 6.71 2.05 4.85
N HIS A 259 5.64 1.58 4.19
CA HIS A 259 5.78 0.66 3.05
C HIS A 259 6.56 1.25 1.87
N ASN A 260 6.43 2.55 1.63
CA ASN A 260 7.12 3.25 0.54
C ASN A 260 8.29 4.12 1.04
N LEU A 261 8.73 3.95 2.30
CA LEU A 261 9.93 4.63 2.76
C LEU A 261 11.18 4.03 2.09
N PRO A 262 12.23 4.85 1.86
CA PRO A 262 13.46 4.40 1.24
C PRO A 262 14.27 3.50 2.19
N ALA A 263 15.08 2.60 1.60
CA ALA A 263 15.90 1.63 2.34
C ALA A 263 16.79 2.24 3.45
N ARG A 264 17.21 3.51 3.29
CA ARG A 264 17.98 4.24 4.31
C ARG A 264 17.28 4.29 5.67
N CYS A 265 15.94 4.29 5.70
CA CYS A 265 15.14 4.34 6.92
C CYS A 265 15.19 3.03 7.71
N PHE A 266 15.61 1.93 7.09
CA PHE A 266 15.59 0.57 7.66
C PHE A 266 16.98 -0.01 7.90
N LYS A 267 18.05 0.76 7.63
CA LYS A 267 19.44 0.31 7.76
C LYS A 267 19.78 -0.21 9.17
N ASP A 268 19.29 0.49 10.20
CA ASP A 268 19.60 0.17 11.61
C ASP A 268 18.52 -0.68 12.29
N ALA A 269 17.35 -0.80 11.66
CA ALA A 269 16.20 -1.56 12.14
C ALA A 269 15.34 -2.01 10.96
N PRO A 270 15.73 -3.13 10.28
CA PRO A 270 14.91 -3.74 9.24
C PRO A 270 13.55 -4.14 9.81
N ILE A 271 12.53 -4.17 8.95
CA ILE A 271 11.19 -4.61 9.35
C ILE A 271 11.24 -6.12 9.63
N ASP A 272 10.96 -6.47 10.88
CA ASP A 272 10.94 -7.83 11.36
C ASP A 272 9.49 -8.33 11.48
N LYS A 273 9.20 -9.49 10.92
CA LYS A 273 7.87 -10.13 11.01
C LYS A 273 7.46 -10.45 12.45
N ASP A 274 8.41 -10.71 13.34
CA ASP A 274 8.13 -11.06 14.74
C ASP A 274 7.71 -9.83 15.55
N ARG A 275 8.14 -8.63 15.14
CA ARG A 275 7.87 -7.37 15.85
C ARG A 275 6.84 -6.49 15.14
N ALA A 276 6.81 -6.54 13.81
CA ALA A 276 6.03 -5.67 12.94
C ALA A 276 5.32 -6.49 11.83
N PRO A 277 4.52 -7.52 12.16
CA PRO A 277 4.00 -8.49 11.19
C PRO A 277 3.17 -7.85 10.07
N LEU A 278 2.36 -6.83 10.38
CA LEU A 278 1.56 -6.11 9.39
C LEU A 278 2.41 -5.27 8.42
N ALA A 279 3.41 -4.53 8.92
CA ALA A 279 4.31 -3.75 8.09
C ALA A 279 5.17 -4.67 7.20
N PHE A 280 5.62 -5.79 7.77
CA PHE A 280 6.35 -6.83 7.04
C PHE A 280 5.50 -7.40 5.90
N LEU A 281 4.26 -7.81 6.21
CA LEU A 281 3.34 -8.39 5.23
C LEU A 281 3.04 -7.40 4.09
N LEU A 282 2.77 -6.13 4.42
CA LEU A 282 2.51 -5.10 3.41
C LEU A 282 3.70 -4.88 2.50
N LYS A 283 4.87 -4.61 3.08
CA LYS A 283 6.09 -4.34 2.33
C LYS A 283 6.48 -5.53 1.45
N LEU A 284 6.41 -6.75 1.98
CA LEU A 284 6.70 -7.97 1.22
C LEU A 284 5.70 -8.17 0.07
N SER A 285 4.40 -8.04 0.34
CA SER A 285 3.35 -8.23 -0.69
C SER A 285 3.50 -7.23 -1.83
N ASP A 286 3.70 -5.95 -1.52
CA ASP A 286 3.92 -4.90 -2.51
C ASP A 286 5.18 -5.17 -3.36
N CYS A 287 6.31 -5.51 -2.72
CA CYS A 287 7.56 -5.81 -3.41
C CYS A 287 7.44 -7.02 -4.36
N LEU A 288 6.73 -8.07 -3.94
CA LEU A 288 6.57 -9.31 -4.71
C LEU A 288 5.51 -9.18 -5.82
N GLN A 289 4.49 -8.31 -5.66
CA GLN A 289 3.44 -8.11 -6.65
C GLN A 289 3.96 -7.29 -7.85
N ASP A 290 4.60 -7.99 -8.77
CA ASP A 290 5.22 -7.37 -9.94
C ASP A 290 4.62 -7.81 -11.28
N TRP A 291 3.99 -8.99 -11.33
CA TRP A 291 3.38 -9.48 -12.57
C TRP A 291 2.17 -8.63 -12.97
N GLY A 292 1.98 -8.49 -14.28
CA GLY A 292 0.87 -7.71 -14.84
C GLY A 292 0.98 -6.20 -14.65
N ARG A 293 2.07 -5.70 -14.04
CA ARG A 293 2.32 -4.27 -13.80
C ARG A 293 2.98 -3.62 -15.01
N PRO A 294 2.32 -2.66 -15.70
CA PRO A 294 2.98 -1.89 -16.76
C PRO A 294 4.15 -1.07 -16.21
N SER A 295 5.18 -0.91 -17.03
CA SER A 295 6.31 -0.01 -16.78
C SER A 295 6.77 0.64 -18.09
N ALA A 296 7.62 1.66 -18.00
CA ALA A 296 8.22 2.28 -19.18
C ALA A 296 9.00 1.26 -20.03
N GLU A 297 9.64 0.29 -19.38
CA GLU A 297 10.37 -0.81 -20.03
C GLU A 297 9.44 -1.90 -20.58
N ASN A 298 8.31 -2.16 -19.92
CA ASN A 298 7.32 -3.15 -20.33
C ASN A 298 5.89 -2.61 -20.20
N PRO A 299 5.37 -1.94 -21.24
CA PRO A 299 4.03 -1.33 -21.19
C PRO A 299 2.87 -2.33 -21.04
N ARG A 300 3.12 -3.62 -21.30
CA ARG A 300 2.10 -4.69 -21.13
C ARG A 300 2.20 -5.42 -19.79
N GLY A 301 3.23 -5.11 -19.01
CA GLY A 301 3.59 -5.82 -17.80
C GLY A 301 4.12 -7.24 -18.03
N LEU A 302 4.69 -7.81 -16.97
CA LEU A 302 5.31 -9.13 -17.02
C LEU A 302 4.25 -10.24 -16.89
N PRO A 303 4.37 -11.35 -17.64
CA PRO A 303 3.34 -12.38 -17.66
C PRO A 303 3.35 -13.21 -16.37
N THR A 304 2.17 -13.59 -15.88
CA THR A 304 1.97 -14.40 -14.65
C THR A 304 2.71 -15.75 -14.65
N ARG A 305 3.03 -16.30 -15.82
CA ARG A 305 3.79 -17.57 -15.96
C ARG A 305 5.27 -17.44 -15.60
N GLY A 306 5.80 -16.21 -15.57
CA GLY A 306 7.17 -15.92 -15.18
C GLY A 306 7.38 -15.92 -13.67
N TYR A 307 6.31 -16.10 -12.89
CA TYR A 307 6.34 -16.03 -11.44
C TYR A 307 5.78 -17.31 -10.82
N LYS A 308 6.37 -17.73 -9.71
CA LYS A 308 5.88 -18.83 -8.88
C LYS A 308 6.06 -18.47 -7.41
N ILE A 309 5.18 -18.98 -6.57
CA ILE A 309 5.27 -18.85 -5.13
C ILE A 309 4.91 -20.18 -4.49
N LYS A 310 5.63 -20.55 -3.43
CA LYS A 310 5.32 -21.71 -2.58
C LYS A 310 5.90 -21.52 -1.19
N VAL A 311 5.34 -22.23 -0.22
CA VAL A 311 5.94 -22.40 1.10
C VAL A 311 6.44 -23.84 1.20
N THR A 312 7.69 -24.03 1.61
CA THR A 312 8.30 -25.36 1.75
C THR A 312 9.27 -25.35 2.92
N ASP A 313 9.11 -26.30 3.84
CA ASP A 313 9.94 -26.41 5.07
C ASP A 313 9.99 -25.08 5.85
N GLY A 314 8.82 -24.44 5.95
CA GLY A 314 8.64 -23.14 6.59
C GLY A 314 9.17 -21.96 5.77
N ARG A 315 9.86 -22.14 4.65
CA ARG A 315 10.43 -21.03 3.86
C ARG A 315 9.47 -20.57 2.77
N LEU A 316 9.37 -19.25 2.57
CA LEU A 316 8.66 -18.66 1.44
C LEU A 316 9.61 -18.59 0.24
N VAL A 317 9.31 -19.35 -0.80
CA VAL A 317 10.10 -19.39 -2.03
C VAL A 317 9.34 -18.68 -3.14
N PHE A 318 9.89 -17.58 -3.63
CA PHE A 318 9.35 -16.79 -4.73
C PHE A 318 10.29 -16.86 -5.94
N THR A 319 9.81 -17.42 -7.05
CA THR A 319 10.60 -17.59 -8.26
C THR A 319 10.23 -16.56 -9.31
N VAL A 320 11.22 -15.89 -9.91
CA VAL A 320 11.09 -14.91 -10.98
C VAL A 320 11.96 -15.33 -12.16
N ALA A 321 11.34 -15.55 -13.32
CA ALA A 321 12.04 -16.01 -14.53
C ALA A 321 13.00 -14.96 -15.11
N ASP A 322 12.70 -13.67 -14.90
CA ASP A 322 13.55 -12.56 -15.33
C ASP A 322 14.63 -12.27 -14.29
N GLU A 323 15.90 -12.45 -14.68
CA GLU A 323 17.03 -12.33 -13.76
C GLU A 323 17.23 -10.92 -13.21
N HIS A 324 17.08 -9.89 -14.06
CA HIS A 324 17.26 -8.51 -13.64
C HIS A 324 16.20 -8.13 -12.61
N ARG A 325 14.94 -8.50 -12.88
CA ARG A 325 13.84 -8.26 -11.96
C ARG A 325 13.97 -9.03 -10.66
N ARG A 326 14.42 -10.29 -10.74
CA ARG A 326 14.72 -11.12 -9.58
C ARG A 326 15.74 -10.43 -8.66
N GLN A 327 16.85 -9.94 -9.21
CA GLN A 327 17.88 -9.23 -8.45
C GLN A 327 17.32 -7.98 -7.79
N LYS A 328 16.54 -7.18 -8.53
CA LYS A 328 15.90 -5.97 -8.00
C LYS A 328 14.97 -6.26 -6.82
N ILE A 329 14.11 -7.28 -6.94
CA ILE A 329 13.20 -7.70 -5.86
C ILE A 329 14.00 -8.20 -4.65
N ALA A 330 15.04 -9.01 -4.88
CA ALA A 330 15.90 -9.51 -3.81
C ALA A 330 16.61 -8.38 -3.05
N GLU A 331 17.17 -7.40 -3.77
CA GLU A 331 17.84 -6.24 -3.18
C GLU A 331 16.87 -5.40 -2.34
N GLU A 332 15.68 -5.08 -2.86
CA GLU A 332 14.68 -4.31 -2.12
C GLU A 332 14.24 -5.02 -0.84
N ILE A 333 13.99 -6.33 -0.91
CA ILE A 333 13.59 -7.14 0.24
C ILE A 333 14.73 -7.25 1.26
N GLN A 334 15.96 -7.52 0.84
CA GLN A 334 17.12 -7.67 1.75
C GLN A 334 17.51 -6.38 2.46
N THR A 335 17.28 -5.23 1.81
CA THR A 335 17.63 -3.92 2.40
C THR A 335 16.58 -3.38 3.35
N THR A 336 15.37 -3.95 3.37
CA THR A 336 14.23 -3.43 4.16
C THR A 336 13.66 -4.43 5.16
N LEU A 337 13.77 -5.73 4.92
CA LEU A 337 13.14 -6.78 5.71
C LEU A 337 14.16 -7.74 6.35
N VAL A 338 13.78 -8.36 7.48
CA VAL A 338 14.47 -9.54 8.01
C VAL A 338 14.04 -10.79 7.22
N THR A 339 14.96 -11.38 6.45
CA THR A 339 14.63 -12.30 5.32
C THR A 339 15.17 -13.72 5.44
N SER A 340 15.52 -14.16 6.66
CA SER A 340 16.17 -15.47 6.90
C SER A 340 15.42 -16.69 6.33
N ASP A 341 14.11 -16.57 6.13
CA ASP A 341 13.21 -17.60 5.64
C ASP A 341 12.51 -17.25 4.31
N ILE A 342 12.99 -16.23 3.61
CA ILE A 342 12.52 -15.85 2.28
C ILE A 342 13.62 -16.15 1.26
N GLU A 343 13.25 -16.83 0.17
CA GLU A 343 14.13 -17.14 -0.94
C GLU A 343 13.58 -16.56 -2.24
N ILE A 344 14.39 -15.75 -2.93
CA ILE A 344 14.06 -15.15 -4.23
C ILE A 344 14.90 -15.85 -5.30
N CYS A 345 14.27 -16.74 -6.08
CA CYS A 345 14.93 -17.65 -7.03
C CYS A 345 14.69 -17.32 -8.50
#